data_AF-A0A0E3Q477-F1
#
_entry.id   AF-A0A0E3Q477-F1
#
_cell.length_a   1.000
_cell.length_b   1.000
_cell.length_c   1.000
_cell.angle_alpha   90.00
_cell.angle_beta   90.00
_cell.angle_gamma   90.00
#
_symmetry.space_group_name_H-M   'P 1'
#
loop_
_entity.id
_entity.type
_entity.pdbx_description
1 polymer ?
#
loop_
_entity_poly.entity_id
_entity_poly.type
_entity_poly.pdbx_seq_one_letter_code
_entity_poly.pdbx_strand_id
1 'polypeptide(L)' 'MKARGVIIAGGKERLKNKIFRIGCMGNATGRDVLSTTPQLEIVLNKRGYVDLLGAGTEAATRVLDRA' A
#
# COMPACT_ATOMS: atom_id res chain seq x y z
N MET A 1 17.57 -5.26 5.85
CA MET A 1 16.23 -4.63 5.87
C MET A 1 15.49 -5.01 4.61
N LYS A 2 14.15 -5.20 4.67
CA LYS A 2 13.34 -5.27 3.43
C LYS A 2 13.49 -3.97 2.66
N ALA A 3 13.53 -4.03 1.33
CA ALA A 3 14.00 -2.95 0.45
C ALA A 3 13.28 -1.59 0.58
N ARG A 4 12.09 -1.53 1.20
CA ARG A 4 11.25 -0.32 1.29
C ARG A 4 10.69 -0.04 2.69
N GLY A 5 11.13 -0.76 3.71
CA GLY A 5 10.61 -0.62 5.09
C GLY A 5 9.16 -1.08 5.32
N VAL A 6 8.39 -1.36 4.25
CA VAL A 6 6.98 -1.75 4.29
C VAL A 6 6.83 -3.27 4.10
N ILE A 7 5.92 -3.88 4.89
CA ILE A 7 5.59 -5.30 4.81
C ILE A 7 4.10 -5.46 4.53
N ILE A 8 3.78 -6.11 3.41
CA ILE A 8 2.42 -6.45 3.02
C ILE A 8 2.31 -7.98 3.00
N ALA A 9 1.16 -8.51 3.43
CA ALA A 9 0.92 -9.94 3.45
C ALA A 9 0.43 -10.44 2.09
N GLY A 10 0.77 -11.68 1.72
CA GLY A 10 0.15 -12.36 0.58
C GLY A 10 -1.25 -12.91 0.90
N GLY A 11 -1.93 -13.40 -0.14
CA GLY A 11 -3.10 -14.26 0.00
C GLY A 11 -2.77 -15.64 0.59
N LYS A 12 -3.76 -16.28 1.20
CA LYS A 12 -3.67 -17.65 1.75
C LYS A 12 -4.48 -18.63 0.90
N GLU A 13 -4.13 -19.92 0.97
CA GLU A 13 -4.86 -21.02 0.30
C GLU A 13 -5.19 -20.70 -1.17
N ARG A 14 -6.47 -20.72 -1.55
CA ARG A 14 -6.95 -20.43 -2.92
C ARG A 14 -6.56 -19.04 -3.45
N LEU A 15 -6.19 -18.11 -2.56
CA LEU A 15 -5.80 -16.74 -2.87
C LEU A 15 -4.28 -16.54 -2.93
N LYS A 16 -3.48 -17.59 -2.67
CA LYS A 16 -2.02 -17.53 -2.78
C LYS A 16 -1.62 -17.08 -4.19
N ASN A 17 -0.67 -16.13 -4.26
CA ASN A 17 -0.18 -15.50 -5.50
C ASN A 17 -1.21 -14.75 -6.35
N LYS A 18 -2.45 -14.58 -5.87
CA LYS A 18 -3.50 -13.81 -6.58
C LYS A 18 -3.72 -12.42 -6.00
N ILE A 19 -3.50 -12.27 -4.70
CA ILE A 19 -3.70 -11.02 -3.98
C ILE A 19 -2.54 -10.72 -3.02
N PHE A 20 -2.50 -9.46 -2.60
CA PHE A 20 -1.80 -9.00 -1.42
C PHE A 20 -2.79 -8.30 -0.47
N ARG A 21 -2.41 -8.15 0.80
CA ARG A 21 -3.26 -7.61 1.86
C ARG A 21 -2.47 -6.63 2.71
N ILE A 22 -2.98 -5.41 2.82
CA ILE A 22 -2.48 -4.38 3.73
C ILE A 22 -3.32 -4.47 5.00
N GLY A 23 -2.68 -4.73 6.14
CA GLY A 23 -3.36 -4.84 7.42
C GLY A 23 -3.51 -3.47 8.07
N CYS A 24 -4.74 -2.99 8.24
CA CYS A 24 -5.07 -1.76 8.96
C CYS A 24 -5.72 -2.09 10.32
N MET A 25 -5.02 -2.85 11.17
CA MET A 25 -5.55 -3.31 12.46
C MET A 25 -4.61 -2.94 13.61
N GLY A 26 -5.17 -2.74 14.80
CA GLY A 26 -4.40 -2.41 16.00
C GLY A 26 -3.90 -0.96 15.97
N ASN A 27 -2.63 -0.74 16.30
CA ASN A 27 -2.00 0.58 16.34
C ASN A 27 -1.64 1.14 14.94
N ALA A 28 -2.42 0.81 13.93
CA ALA A 28 -2.26 1.33 12.58
C ALA A 28 -2.89 2.73 12.49
N THR A 29 -2.13 3.69 12.02
CA THR A 29 -2.50 5.11 11.94
C THR A 29 -2.55 5.60 10.51
N GLY A 30 -3.09 6.80 10.28
CA GLY A 30 -3.04 7.46 8.97
C GLY A 30 -1.61 7.62 8.44
N ARG A 31 -0.61 7.77 9.32
CA ARG A 31 0.80 7.82 8.94
C ARG A 31 1.28 6.51 8.31
N ASP A 32 0.83 5.37 8.82
CA ASP A 32 1.19 4.05 8.28
C ASP A 32 0.60 3.87 6.88
N VAL A 33 -0.63 4.34 6.66
CA VAL A 33 -1.26 4.36 5.34
C VAL A 33 -0.48 5.26 4.37
N LEU A 34 -0.18 6.50 4.78
CA LEU A 34 0.59 7.45 3.96
C LEU A 34 2.04 7.01 3.72
N SER A 35 2.59 6.12 4.54
CA SER A 35 3.92 5.52 4.35
C SER A 35 3.89 4.21 3.54
N THR A 36 2.72 3.58 3.40
CA THR A 36 2.56 2.29 2.70
C THR A 36 2.13 2.49 1.26
N THR A 37 1.18 3.41 1.02
CA THR A 37 0.60 3.67 -0.30
C THR A 37 1.64 4.08 -1.35
N PRO A 38 2.50 5.10 -1.15
CA PRO A 38 3.48 5.48 -2.17
C PRO A 38 4.50 4.36 -2.48
N GLN A 39 4.89 3.58 -1.46
CA GLN A 39 5.81 2.46 -1.61
C GLN A 39 5.19 1.35 -2.46
N LEU A 40 3.88 1.12 -2.34
CA LEU A 40 3.13 0.21 -3.20
C LEU A 40 3.02 0.75 -4.63
N GLU A 41 2.70 2.04 -4.81
CA GLU A 41 2.63 2.68 -6.13
C GLU A 41 3.95 2.50 -6.90
N ILE A 42 5.09 2.73 -6.26
CA ILE A 42 6.41 2.53 -6.87
C ILE A 42 6.61 1.08 -7.33
N VAL A 43 6.15 0.09 -6.56
CA VAL A 43 6.26 -1.32 -6.93
C VAL A 43 5.35 -1.65 -8.12
N LEU A 44 4.11 -1.16 -8.10
CA LEU A 44 3.15 -1.36 -9.18
C LEU A 44 3.62 -0.71 -10.48
N ASN A 45 4.17 0.50 -10.39
CA ASN A 45 4.70 1.23 -11.54
C ASN A 45 5.90 0.50 -12.16
N LYS A 46 6.86 0.06 -11.34
CA LYS A 46 8.00 -0.75 -11.81
C LYS A 46 7.58 -2.08 -12.46
N ARG A 47 6.38 -2.57 -12.15
CA ARG A 47 5.82 -3.79 -12.72
C ARG A 47 4.88 -3.52 -13.90
N GLY A 48 4.68 -2.26 -14.29
CA GLY A 48 3.82 -1.86 -15.41
C GLY A 48 2.32 -1.90 -15.11
N TYR A 49 1.92 -1.88 -13.83
CA TYR A 49 0.50 -1.89 -13.45
C TYR A 49 -0.11 -0.49 -13.27
N VAL A 50 0.72 0.54 -13.05
CA VAL A 50 0.26 1.93 -12.95
C VAL A 50 1.25 2.84 -13.68
N ASP A 51 0.73 3.82 -14.42
CA ASP A 51 1.56 4.72 -15.23
C ASP A 51 2.02 5.95 -14.45
N LEU A 52 1.20 6.42 -13.51
CA LEU A 52 1.43 7.62 -12.71
C LEU A 52 1.62 7.26 -11.23
N LEU A 53 2.59 7.90 -10.60
CA LEU A 53 2.80 7.84 -9.16
C LEU A 53 2.04 8.98 -8.47
N GLY A 54 1.53 8.73 -7.27
CA GLY A 54 0.94 9.75 -6.40
C GLY A 54 -0.58 9.79 -6.39
N ALA A 55 -1.27 9.14 -7.33
CA ALA A 55 -2.74 9.11 -7.36
C ALA A 55 -3.33 8.45 -6.10
N GLY A 56 -2.75 7.34 -5.66
CA GLY A 56 -3.14 6.66 -4.43
C GLY A 56 -2.78 7.47 -3.19
N THR A 57 -1.61 8.12 -3.20
CA THR A 57 -1.17 8.98 -2.10
C THR A 57 -2.10 10.19 -1.93
N GLU A 58 -2.45 10.87 -3.02
CA GLU A 58 -3.38 12.01 -3.01
C GLU A 58 -4.78 11.60 -2.53
N ALA A 59 -5.29 10.44 -2.99
CA ALA A 59 -6.56 9.91 -2.52
C ALA A 59 -6.53 9.60 -1.02
N ALA A 60 -5.46 8.96 -0.52
CA ALA A 60 -5.30 8.66 0.89
C ALA A 60 -5.22 9.94 1.75
N THR A 61 -4.44 10.93 1.33
CA THR A 61 -4.33 12.23 2.02
C THR A 61 -5.69 12.92 2.10
N ARG A 62 -6.45 12.99 1.00
CA ARG A 62 -7.78 13.62 1.00
C ARG A 62 -8.77 12.96 1.94
N VAL A 63 -8.70 11.63 2.11
CA VAL A 63 -9.58 10.91 3.03
C VAL A 63 -9.14 11.11 4.49
N LEU A 64 -7.84 11.06 4.76
CA LEU A 64 -7.30 11.18 6.11
C LEU A 64 -7.36 12.62 6.66
N ASP A 65 -7.29 13.64 5.81
CA ASP A 65 -7.40 15.05 6.21
C ASP A 65 -8.84 15.47 6.55
N ARG A 66 -9.84 14.68 6.09
CA ARG A 66 -11.27 14.90 6.39
C ARG A 66 -11.73 14.20 7.66
N ALA A 67 -10.89 13.34 8.25
CA ALA A 67 -11.21 12.50 9.41
C ALA A 67 -10.80 13.18 10.71
#